data_AF-A0A523YVC8-F1
#
_entry.id   AF-A0A523YVC8-F1
#
_cell.length_a   1.000
_cell.length_b   1.000
_cell.length_c   1.000
_cell.angle_alpha   90.00
_cell.angle_beta   90.00
_cell.angle_gamma   90.00
#
_symmetry.space_group_name_H-M   'P 1'
#
loop_
_entity.id
_entity.type
_entity.pdbx_description
1 polymer ?
#
loop_
_entity_poly.entity_id
_entity_poly.type
_entity_poly.pdbx_seq_one_letter_code
_entity_poly.pdbx_strand_id
1 'polypeptide(L)'
;MKRFFIIFFTFMVTLFLVVGTVFAEEGEVCIKCHRAVTPLLVKDWQSSEHSDNDVNCSVCHGSKHKSKKTAHLAEMPTEATCAECHEEQFDQFAKGKHNFGWTSLNALPVTHMEPDELIEGGKGCGGCHNMGIKSEAQKKELREKGYTYRTNSCDECHTRHTFSKKEAQDPRACQQCHMGFDHPQWEMYESSKHGERYAMKEAGRLPKDAAAPTCQFCHLPNGTHTNKVAWGFLAVRLPLPKDKQWAE
;
A
#
# COMPACT_ATOMS: atom_id res chain seq x y z
N MET A 1 -51.87 -11.73 3.13
CA MET A 1 -50.69 -11.09 3.77
C MET A 1 -49.67 -12.09 4.32
N LYS A 2 -50.04 -13.05 5.19
CA LYS A 2 -49.09 -14.04 5.76
C LYS A 2 -48.35 -14.92 4.73
N ARG A 3 -49.02 -15.38 3.67
CA ARG A 3 -48.39 -16.23 2.62
C ARG A 3 -47.38 -15.46 1.74
N PHE A 4 -47.65 -14.18 1.46
CA PHE A 4 -46.72 -13.33 0.71
C PHE A 4 -45.45 -13.00 1.52
N PHE A 5 -45.59 -12.83 2.85
CA PHE A 5 -44.47 -12.56 3.73
C PHE A 5 -43.53 -13.77 3.88
N ILE A 6 -44.08 -14.99 3.90
CA ILE A 6 -43.28 -16.24 3.97
C ILE A 6 -42.51 -16.44 2.67
N ILE A 7 -43.13 -16.24 1.50
CA ILE A 7 -42.47 -16.40 0.20
C ILE A 7 -41.36 -15.36 0.00
N PHE A 8 -41.57 -14.12 0.44
CA PHE A 8 -40.55 -13.07 0.36
C PHE A 8 -39.36 -13.34 1.30
N PHE A 9 -39.63 -13.86 2.50
CA PHE A 9 -38.59 -14.23 3.47
C PHE A 9 -37.79 -15.46 3.02
N THR A 10 -38.44 -16.49 2.46
CA THR A 10 -37.70 -17.62 1.87
C THR A 10 -36.89 -17.21 0.65
N PHE A 11 -37.40 -16.30 -0.20
CA PHE A 11 -36.66 -15.81 -1.37
C PHE A 11 -35.41 -15.00 -0.97
N MET A 12 -35.50 -14.14 0.05
CA MET A 12 -34.34 -13.42 0.60
C MET A 12 -33.31 -14.37 1.22
N VAL A 13 -33.74 -15.38 1.97
CA VAL A 13 -32.84 -16.36 2.60
C VAL A 13 -32.14 -17.23 1.54
N THR A 14 -32.87 -17.67 0.50
CA THR A 14 -32.26 -18.41 -0.61
C THR A 14 -31.30 -17.55 -1.43
N LEU A 15 -31.62 -16.26 -1.64
CA LEU A 15 -30.74 -15.35 -2.36
C LEU A 15 -29.45 -15.09 -1.56
N PHE A 16 -29.55 -14.90 -0.25
CA PHE A 16 -28.38 -14.76 0.63
C PHE A 16 -27.49 -16.02 0.65
N LEU A 17 -28.11 -17.21 0.69
CA LEU A 17 -27.37 -18.48 0.66
C LEU A 17 -26.65 -18.72 -0.66
N VAL A 18 -27.29 -18.42 -1.80
CA VAL A 18 -26.69 -18.61 -3.12
C VAL A 18 -25.55 -17.62 -3.36
N VAL A 19 -25.72 -16.34 -2.98
CA VAL A 19 -24.67 -15.32 -3.12
C VAL A 19 -23.45 -15.66 -2.25
N GLY A 20 -23.66 -16.14 -1.01
CA GLY A 20 -22.57 -16.57 -0.13
C GLY A 20 -21.77 -17.77 -0.67
N THR A 21 -22.42 -18.73 -1.33
CA THR A 21 -21.72 -19.92 -1.87
C THR A 21 -20.81 -19.62 -3.06
N VAL A 22 -21.16 -18.65 -3.91
CA VAL A 22 -20.39 -18.34 -5.13
C VAL A 22 -19.04 -17.68 -4.80
N PHE A 23 -19.00 -16.79 -3.82
CA PHE A 23 -17.75 -16.13 -3.41
C PHE A 23 -16.78 -17.07 -2.68
N ALA A 24 -17.31 -18.04 -1.91
CA ALA A 24 -16.50 -19.03 -1.21
C ALA A 24 -15.78 -19.99 -2.19
N GLU A 25 -16.45 -20.40 -3.28
CA GLU A 25 -15.91 -21.35 -4.25
C GLU A 25 -14.75 -20.76 -5.08
N GLU A 26 -14.82 -19.48 -5.46
CA GLU A 26 -13.77 -18.84 -6.26
C GLU A 26 -12.45 -18.67 -5.51
N GLY A 27 -12.51 -18.27 -4.23
CA GLY A 27 -11.31 -18.12 -3.39
C GLY A 27 -10.57 -19.44 -3.16
N GLU A 28 -11.32 -20.54 -3.00
CA GLU A 28 -10.74 -21.86 -2.75
C GLU A 28 -9.91 -22.37 -3.96
N VAL A 29 -10.34 -22.08 -5.19
CA VAL A 29 -9.60 -22.43 -6.42
C VAL A 29 -8.24 -21.74 -6.46
N CYS A 30 -8.20 -20.44 -6.14
CA CYS A 30 -6.95 -19.66 -6.10
C CYS A 30 -5.98 -20.26 -5.07
N ILE A 31 -6.45 -20.43 -3.83
CA ILE A 31 -5.64 -20.91 -2.71
C ILE A 31 -5.11 -22.33 -2.99
N LYS A 32 -5.95 -23.23 -3.48
CA LYS A 32 -5.57 -24.63 -3.74
C LYS A 32 -4.43 -24.74 -4.74
N CYS A 33 -4.48 -23.97 -5.83
CA CYS A 33 -3.41 -23.95 -6.83
C CYS A 33 -2.16 -23.21 -6.31
N HIS A 34 -2.33 -22.03 -5.72
CA HIS A 34 -1.22 -21.19 -5.28
C HIS A 34 -0.47 -21.74 -4.07
N ARG A 35 -1.06 -22.66 -3.28
CA ARG A 35 -0.31 -23.46 -2.29
C ARG A 35 0.81 -24.27 -2.92
N ALA A 36 0.66 -24.69 -4.18
CA ALA A 36 1.70 -25.42 -4.91
C ALA A 36 2.64 -24.48 -5.68
N VAL A 37 2.13 -23.38 -6.24
CA VAL A 37 2.90 -22.49 -7.14
C VAL A 37 3.62 -21.38 -6.39
N THR A 38 2.97 -20.75 -5.42
CA THR A 38 3.50 -19.63 -4.61
C THR A 38 3.19 -19.83 -3.12
N PRO A 39 3.70 -20.89 -2.49
CA PRO A 39 3.31 -21.28 -1.14
C PRO A 39 3.55 -20.20 -0.09
N LEU A 40 4.60 -19.38 -0.25
CA LEU A 40 4.92 -18.31 0.70
C LEU A 40 3.92 -17.16 0.62
N LEU A 41 3.47 -16.77 -0.57
CA LEU A 41 2.46 -15.72 -0.72
C LEU A 41 1.12 -16.14 -0.12
N VAL A 42 0.76 -17.42 -0.26
CA VAL A 42 -0.43 -17.95 0.41
C VAL A 42 -0.26 -17.94 1.92
N LYS A 43 0.91 -18.30 2.45
CA LYS A 43 1.17 -18.23 3.90
C LYS A 43 1.11 -16.80 4.43
N ASP A 44 1.66 -15.84 3.70
CA ASP A 44 1.59 -14.42 4.06
C ASP A 44 0.13 -13.96 4.14
N TRP A 45 -0.67 -14.24 3.11
CA TRP A 45 -2.10 -13.95 3.11
C TRP A 45 -2.82 -14.65 4.27
N GLN A 46 -2.57 -15.93 4.50
CA GLN A 46 -3.16 -16.69 5.62
C GLN A 46 -2.80 -16.13 7.00
N SER A 47 -1.71 -15.38 7.12
CA SER A 47 -1.31 -14.71 8.36
C SER A 47 -1.86 -13.28 8.50
N SER A 48 -2.58 -12.79 7.48
CA SER A 48 -3.12 -11.43 7.43
C SER A 48 -4.52 -11.35 8.02
N GLU A 49 -4.86 -10.16 8.54
CA GLU A 49 -6.24 -9.82 8.93
C GLU A 49 -7.20 -9.93 7.74
N HIS A 50 -6.73 -9.75 6.50
CA HIS A 50 -7.56 -9.94 5.30
C HIS A 50 -8.08 -11.38 5.18
N SER A 51 -7.24 -12.38 5.47
CA SER A 51 -7.70 -13.78 5.48
C SER A 51 -8.70 -14.05 6.61
N ASP A 52 -8.56 -13.38 7.75
CA ASP A 52 -9.47 -13.54 8.89
C ASP A 52 -10.83 -12.83 8.66
N ASN A 53 -10.88 -11.91 7.70
CA ASN A 53 -12.08 -11.13 7.33
C ASN A 53 -12.61 -11.50 5.93
N ASP A 54 -12.39 -12.73 5.49
CA ASP A 54 -12.90 -13.30 4.23
C ASP A 54 -12.49 -12.53 2.94
N VAL A 55 -11.46 -11.69 3.00
CA VAL A 55 -10.88 -11.02 1.83
C VAL A 55 -9.93 -12.00 1.13
N ASN A 56 -10.49 -12.74 0.17
CA ASN A 56 -9.77 -13.74 -0.60
C ASN A 56 -8.98 -13.14 -1.79
N CYS A 57 -8.25 -13.98 -2.53
CA CYS A 57 -7.39 -13.55 -3.63
C CYS A 57 -8.14 -12.81 -4.76
N SER A 58 -9.36 -13.27 -5.11
CA SER A 58 -10.11 -12.70 -6.24
C SER A 58 -10.74 -11.36 -5.91
N VAL A 59 -10.90 -11.00 -4.63
CA VAL A 59 -11.33 -9.66 -4.21
C VAL A 59 -10.37 -8.59 -4.72
N CYS A 60 -9.05 -8.85 -4.65
CA CYS A 60 -8.04 -7.88 -5.11
C CYS A 60 -7.57 -8.15 -6.54
N HIS A 61 -7.48 -9.41 -6.96
CA HIS A 61 -6.90 -9.80 -8.25
C HIS A 61 -7.93 -10.16 -9.34
N GLY A 62 -9.23 -10.03 -9.03
CA GLY A 62 -10.32 -10.44 -9.92
C GLY A 62 -10.44 -11.97 -10.09
N SER A 63 -11.45 -12.40 -10.84
CA SER A 63 -11.81 -13.82 -11.01
C SER A 63 -11.51 -14.41 -12.39
N LYS A 64 -10.93 -13.61 -13.30
CA LYS A 64 -10.65 -14.04 -14.69
C LYS A 64 -9.45 -14.99 -14.78
N HIS A 65 -8.54 -14.94 -13.81
CA HIS A 65 -7.46 -15.91 -13.69
C HIS A 65 -7.95 -17.22 -13.04
N LYS A 66 -7.88 -18.33 -13.77
CA LYS A 66 -8.35 -19.66 -13.33
C LYS A 66 -7.35 -20.79 -13.58
N SER A 67 -6.26 -20.50 -14.31
CA SER A 67 -5.24 -21.49 -14.67
C SER A 67 -3.95 -20.81 -15.10
N LYS A 68 -2.86 -21.58 -15.24
CA LYS A 68 -1.58 -21.09 -15.78
C LYS A 68 -1.70 -20.36 -17.12
N LYS A 69 -2.63 -20.77 -18.00
CA LYS A 69 -2.85 -20.15 -19.31
C LYS A 69 -3.51 -18.77 -19.22
N THR A 70 -4.22 -18.50 -18.14
CA THR A 70 -4.95 -17.25 -17.89
C THR A 70 -4.28 -16.38 -16.83
N ALA A 71 -2.99 -16.60 -16.52
CA ALA A 71 -2.24 -15.78 -15.56
C ALA A 71 -2.23 -14.29 -15.91
N HIS A 72 -2.14 -13.96 -17.19
CA HIS A 72 -2.18 -12.59 -17.70
C HIS A 72 -3.54 -11.88 -17.53
N LEU A 73 -4.59 -12.61 -17.13
CA LEU A 73 -5.92 -12.04 -16.87
C LEU A 73 -6.12 -11.69 -15.39
N ALA A 74 -5.13 -11.96 -14.52
CA ALA A 74 -5.16 -11.47 -13.16
C ALA A 74 -5.05 -9.94 -13.15
N GLU A 75 -5.88 -9.31 -12.33
CA GLU A 75 -5.87 -7.87 -12.15
C GLU A 75 -4.81 -7.53 -11.10
N MET A 76 -4.10 -6.42 -11.32
CA MET A 76 -3.13 -5.91 -10.36
C MET A 76 -3.82 -4.84 -9.51
N PRO A 77 -3.90 -5.01 -8.18
CA PRO A 77 -4.55 -4.04 -7.31
C PRO A 77 -3.95 -2.65 -7.50
N THR A 78 -4.79 -1.64 -7.36
CA THR A 78 -4.39 -0.22 -7.32
C THR A 78 -4.94 0.42 -6.05
N GLU A 79 -4.62 1.69 -5.80
CA GLU A 79 -5.16 2.42 -4.66
C GLU A 79 -6.70 2.44 -4.68
N ALA A 80 -7.32 2.45 -5.87
CA ALA A 80 -8.76 2.37 -6.03
C ALA A 80 -9.35 1.04 -5.54
N THR A 81 -8.64 -0.09 -5.75
CA THR A 81 -9.04 -1.40 -5.23
C THR A 81 -9.07 -1.38 -3.70
N CYS A 82 -8.08 -0.72 -3.07
CA CYS A 82 -8.04 -0.57 -1.62
C CYS A 82 -9.15 0.36 -1.11
N ALA A 83 -9.46 1.43 -1.85
CA ALA A 83 -10.46 2.43 -1.49
C ALA A 83 -11.89 1.88 -1.38
N GLU A 84 -12.20 0.76 -2.04
CA GLU A 84 -13.51 0.09 -1.93
C GLU A 84 -13.85 -0.30 -0.49
N CYS A 85 -12.82 -0.58 0.35
CA CYS A 85 -12.97 -0.90 1.76
C CYS A 85 -12.29 0.10 2.70
N HIS A 86 -11.25 0.80 2.24
CA HIS A 86 -10.39 1.71 3.03
C HIS A 86 -10.48 3.16 2.54
N GLU A 87 -11.70 3.65 2.28
CA GLU A 87 -11.95 5.00 1.74
C GLU A 87 -11.30 6.10 2.59
N GLU A 88 -11.39 6.01 3.92
CA GLU A 88 -10.81 7.02 4.81
C GLU A 88 -9.28 7.10 4.66
N GLN A 89 -8.60 5.95 4.67
CA GLN A 89 -7.15 5.88 4.53
C GLN A 89 -6.71 6.32 3.13
N PHE A 90 -7.47 5.95 2.10
CA PHE A 90 -7.26 6.40 0.73
C PHE A 90 -7.34 7.92 0.61
N ASP A 91 -8.41 8.53 1.15
CA ASP A 91 -8.62 9.97 1.15
C ASP A 91 -7.52 10.73 1.90
N GLN A 92 -7.06 10.15 3.01
CA GLN A 92 -5.96 10.69 3.79
C GLN A 92 -4.65 10.63 3.00
N PHE A 93 -4.36 9.50 2.35
CA PHE A 93 -3.18 9.31 1.51
C PHE A 93 -3.18 10.26 0.31
N ALA A 94 -4.31 10.38 -0.39
CA ALA A 94 -4.47 11.24 -1.56
C ALA A 94 -4.15 12.73 -1.28
N LYS A 95 -4.39 13.17 -0.03
CA LYS A 95 -4.07 14.53 0.46
C LYS A 95 -2.64 14.66 1.00
N GLY A 96 -1.91 13.55 1.15
CA GLY A 96 -0.55 13.50 1.67
C GLY A 96 0.52 13.74 0.62
N LYS A 97 1.72 14.14 1.04
CA LYS A 97 2.87 14.34 0.16
C LYS A 97 3.34 13.07 -0.55
N HIS A 98 3.17 11.88 0.05
CA HIS A 98 3.56 10.61 -0.59
C HIS A 98 2.75 10.30 -1.85
N ASN A 99 1.53 10.82 -1.97
CA ASN A 99 0.75 10.71 -3.20
C ASN A 99 1.45 11.38 -4.41
N PHE A 100 2.35 12.34 -4.16
CA PHE A 100 3.04 13.07 -5.21
C PHE A 100 4.44 12.51 -5.51
N GLY A 101 4.83 11.34 -4.99
CA GLY A 101 6.16 10.77 -5.20
C GLY A 101 6.52 10.61 -6.68
N TRP A 102 5.65 9.92 -7.42
CA TRP A 102 5.78 9.67 -8.85
C TRP A 102 5.70 10.96 -9.67
N THR A 103 4.76 11.84 -9.34
CA THR A 103 4.59 13.13 -10.01
C THR A 103 5.81 14.02 -9.81
N SER A 104 6.37 14.06 -8.60
CA SER A 104 7.55 14.87 -8.27
C SER A 104 8.80 14.34 -8.96
N LEU A 105 8.97 13.02 -9.05
CA LEU A 105 10.04 12.39 -9.81
C LEU A 105 9.99 12.83 -11.28
N ASN A 106 8.82 12.73 -11.91
CA ASN A 106 8.63 13.09 -13.32
C ASN A 106 8.58 14.60 -13.58
N ALA A 107 8.52 15.44 -12.55
CA ALA A 107 8.58 16.90 -12.72
C ALA A 107 10.00 17.37 -13.07
N LEU A 108 11.04 16.57 -12.76
CA LEU A 108 12.42 16.91 -13.07
C LEU A 108 12.74 16.59 -14.53
N PRO A 109 13.24 17.54 -15.34
CA PRO A 109 13.56 17.29 -16.75
C PRO A 109 14.56 16.15 -16.94
N VAL A 110 15.52 16.01 -16.01
CA VAL A 110 16.56 14.97 -16.05
C VAL A 110 15.98 13.56 -15.96
N THR A 111 14.84 13.36 -15.29
CA THR A 111 14.22 12.03 -15.14
C THR A 111 13.95 11.36 -16.48
N HIS A 112 13.52 12.12 -17.48
CA HIS A 112 13.22 11.60 -18.82
C HIS A 112 14.48 11.28 -19.65
N MET A 113 15.66 11.62 -19.14
CA MET A 113 16.96 11.29 -19.74
C MET A 113 17.59 10.05 -19.09
N GLU A 114 17.06 9.61 -17.94
CA GLU A 114 17.54 8.43 -17.22
C GLU A 114 16.99 7.13 -17.84
N PRO A 115 17.68 5.99 -17.68
CA PRO A 115 17.19 4.70 -18.18
C PRO A 115 15.84 4.30 -17.59
N ASP A 116 14.93 3.84 -18.44
CA ASP A 116 13.60 3.35 -18.06
C ASP A 116 13.66 2.30 -16.93
N GLU A 117 14.69 1.45 -16.88
CA GLU A 117 14.84 0.45 -15.82
C GLU A 117 15.01 1.07 -14.43
N LEU A 118 15.60 2.27 -14.34
CA LEU A 118 15.83 2.99 -13.08
C LEU A 118 14.61 3.82 -12.67
N ILE A 119 13.85 4.32 -13.64
CA ILE A 119 12.64 5.11 -13.42
C ILE A 119 11.41 4.19 -13.40
N GLU A 120 10.82 3.85 -14.54
CA GLU A 120 9.59 3.04 -14.63
C GLU A 120 9.78 1.59 -14.17
N GLY A 121 10.97 1.02 -14.43
CA GLY A 121 11.33 -0.32 -14.02
C GLY A 121 11.58 -0.48 -12.53
N GLY A 122 11.59 0.63 -11.77
CA GLY A 122 11.60 0.65 -10.31
C GLY A 122 12.85 0.04 -9.68
N LYS A 123 14.01 0.06 -10.37
CA LYS A 123 15.30 -0.42 -9.83
C LYS A 123 16.19 0.70 -9.28
N GLY A 124 15.86 1.96 -9.56
CA GLY A 124 16.60 3.13 -9.10
C GLY A 124 15.69 4.14 -8.42
N CYS A 125 15.66 5.37 -8.94
CA CYS A 125 14.83 6.47 -8.42
C CYS A 125 13.37 6.05 -8.30
N GLY A 126 12.82 5.41 -9.34
CA GLY A 126 11.44 4.94 -9.31
C GLY A 126 11.21 3.70 -8.45
N GLY A 127 12.26 3.08 -7.88
CA GLY A 127 12.08 2.09 -6.82
C GLY A 127 11.51 2.75 -5.56
N CYS A 128 12.06 3.91 -5.17
CA CYS A 128 11.65 4.66 -3.99
C CYS A 128 10.51 5.64 -4.28
N HIS A 129 10.49 6.23 -5.49
CA HIS A 129 9.52 7.25 -5.90
C HIS A 129 8.35 6.68 -6.70
N ASN A 130 8.09 5.37 -6.65
CA ASN A 130 6.91 4.81 -7.32
C ASN A 130 5.59 5.26 -6.68
N MET A 131 5.59 5.73 -5.42
CA MET A 131 4.36 6.10 -4.71
C MET A 131 3.59 7.23 -5.41
N GLY A 132 2.28 7.09 -5.46
CA GLY A 132 1.34 8.08 -5.98
C GLY A 132 0.23 7.46 -6.80
N ILE A 133 -0.96 8.06 -6.71
CA ILE A 133 -2.13 7.67 -7.49
C ILE A 133 -1.88 8.05 -8.95
N LYS A 134 -1.51 7.05 -9.75
CA LYS A 134 -1.24 7.23 -11.19
C LYS A 134 -2.55 7.34 -11.97
N SER A 135 -2.54 8.16 -13.01
CA SER A 135 -3.63 8.21 -13.98
C SER A 135 -3.71 6.91 -14.80
N GLU A 136 -4.88 6.63 -15.40
CA GLU A 136 -5.04 5.45 -16.26
C GLU A 136 -4.11 5.48 -17.49
N ALA A 137 -3.78 6.66 -18.01
CA ALA A 137 -2.82 6.83 -19.09
C ALA A 137 -1.41 6.38 -18.65
N GLN A 138 -0.95 6.83 -17.48
CA GLN A 138 0.35 6.41 -16.92
C GLN A 138 0.39 4.92 -16.63
N LYS A 139 -0.67 4.36 -16.04
CA LYS A 139 -0.75 2.90 -15.80
C LYS A 139 -0.72 2.12 -17.12
N LYS A 140 -1.37 2.62 -18.18
CA LYS A 140 -1.36 2.00 -19.51
C LYS A 140 0.05 2.02 -20.10
N GLU A 141 0.74 3.14 -20.04
CA GLU A 141 2.12 3.28 -20.52
C GLU A 141 3.07 2.30 -19.80
N LEU A 142 3.01 2.24 -18.47
CA LEU A 142 3.81 1.29 -17.69
C LEU A 142 3.56 -0.17 -18.13
N ARG A 143 2.30 -0.54 -18.36
CA ARG A 143 1.95 -1.88 -18.85
C ARG A 143 2.48 -2.15 -20.26
N GLU A 144 2.41 -1.18 -21.16
CA GLU A 144 2.97 -1.29 -22.52
C GLU A 144 4.49 -1.47 -22.50
N LYS A 145 5.18 -0.85 -21.52
CA LYS A 145 6.60 -1.07 -21.24
C LYS A 145 6.91 -2.38 -20.49
N GLY A 146 5.90 -3.15 -20.10
CA GLY A 146 6.05 -4.42 -19.38
C GLY A 146 6.14 -4.31 -17.85
N TYR A 147 5.94 -3.12 -17.29
CA TYR A 147 5.98 -2.85 -15.85
C TYR A 147 4.59 -3.00 -15.23
N THR A 148 4.33 -4.17 -14.65
CA THR A 148 3.02 -4.57 -14.10
C THR A 148 2.92 -4.44 -12.58
N TYR A 149 4.05 -4.29 -11.88
CA TYR A 149 4.12 -4.14 -10.42
C TYR A 149 4.40 -2.66 -10.05
N ARG A 150 4.19 -2.29 -8.77
CA ARG A 150 4.44 -0.91 -8.26
C ARG A 150 3.56 0.19 -8.88
N THR A 151 2.39 -0.23 -9.36
CA THR A 151 1.29 0.67 -9.75
C THR A 151 0.33 0.97 -8.59
N ASN A 152 0.57 0.35 -7.43
CA ASN A 152 -0.11 0.56 -6.17
C ASN A 152 0.87 1.17 -5.17
N SER A 153 0.41 2.10 -4.36
CA SER A 153 1.17 2.73 -3.28
C SER A 153 0.84 2.17 -1.90
N CYS A 154 -0.27 1.43 -1.78
CA CYS A 154 -0.80 0.96 -0.51
C CYS A 154 -0.04 -0.25 0.07
N ASP A 155 0.99 -0.79 -0.59
CA ASP A 155 1.79 -1.90 -0.08
C ASP A 155 3.28 -1.56 0.11
N GLU A 156 3.60 -0.27 0.15
CA GLU A 156 4.97 0.24 0.35
C GLU A 156 5.39 0.30 1.82
N CYS A 157 4.44 0.34 2.77
CA CYS A 157 4.72 0.39 4.22
C CYS A 157 4.27 -0.87 4.97
N HIS A 158 3.10 -1.42 4.61
CA HIS A 158 2.60 -2.71 5.08
C HIS A 158 2.50 -3.63 3.87
N THR A 159 3.51 -4.49 3.72
CA THR A 159 3.79 -5.12 2.44
C THR A 159 2.83 -6.27 2.15
N ARG A 160 2.59 -6.49 0.86
CA ARG A 160 1.84 -7.67 0.40
C ARG A 160 2.61 -8.95 0.78
N HIS A 161 1.97 -10.05 1.16
CA HIS A 161 0.52 -10.26 1.30
C HIS A 161 0.06 -10.32 2.76
N THR A 162 0.92 -9.93 3.71
CA THR A 162 0.55 -9.88 5.13
C THR A 162 -0.25 -8.63 5.47
N PHE A 163 0.02 -7.51 4.76
CA PHE A 163 -0.61 -6.20 4.98
C PHE A 163 -0.64 -5.81 6.47
N SER A 164 0.47 -6.07 7.16
CA SER A 164 0.54 -5.99 8.61
C SER A 164 0.59 -4.55 9.10
N LYS A 165 -0.40 -4.14 9.90
CA LYS A 165 -0.35 -2.85 10.62
C LYS A 165 0.89 -2.75 11.52
N LYS A 166 1.31 -3.87 12.13
CA LYS A 166 2.52 -3.88 12.98
C LYS A 166 3.79 -3.62 12.19
N GLU A 167 3.87 -4.17 10.98
CA GLU A 167 4.97 -3.88 10.04
C GLU A 167 4.99 -2.38 9.69
N ALA A 168 3.85 -1.82 9.28
CA ALA A 168 3.77 -0.38 8.97
C ALA A 168 4.04 0.54 10.16
N GLN A 169 3.87 0.08 11.40
CA GLN A 169 4.18 0.84 12.62
C GLN A 169 5.65 0.75 13.05
N ASP A 170 6.41 -0.18 12.48
CA ASP A 170 7.84 -0.30 12.70
C ASP A 170 8.58 0.79 11.89
N PRO A 171 9.48 1.59 12.50
CA PRO A 171 10.20 2.64 11.79
C PRO A 171 11.03 2.11 10.60
N ARG A 172 11.38 0.82 10.58
CA ARG A 172 12.08 0.18 9.46
C ARG A 172 11.24 0.11 8.18
N ALA A 173 9.91 0.18 8.27
CA ALA A 173 9.06 0.30 7.09
C ALA A 173 9.37 1.56 6.26
N CYS A 174 9.90 2.61 6.90
CA CYS A 174 10.30 3.84 6.21
C CYS A 174 11.74 3.76 5.65
N GLN A 175 12.58 2.88 6.20
CA GLN A 175 14.03 2.86 5.97
C GLN A 175 14.38 2.71 4.50
N GLN A 176 13.70 1.82 3.77
CA GLN A 176 14.06 1.50 2.38
C GLN A 176 14.13 2.74 1.48
N CYS A 177 13.27 3.73 1.73
CA CYS A 177 13.20 4.96 0.95
C CYS A 177 13.80 6.17 1.69
N HIS A 178 13.80 6.17 3.02
CA HIS A 178 14.29 7.29 3.84
C HIS A 178 15.66 7.00 4.45
N MET A 179 16.64 6.74 3.60
CA MET A 179 18.00 6.41 3.98
C MET A 179 19.00 7.00 2.98
N GLY A 180 20.28 6.83 3.25
CA GLY A 180 21.34 7.16 2.31
C GLY A 180 21.81 8.61 2.41
N PHE A 181 22.63 9.02 1.44
CA PHE A 181 23.47 10.21 1.58
C PHE A 181 22.72 11.53 1.38
N ASP A 182 21.67 11.54 0.57
CA ASP A 182 20.90 12.73 0.18
C ASP A 182 19.82 13.05 1.21
N HIS A 183 19.26 12.01 1.84
CA HIS A 183 18.29 12.15 2.92
C HIS A 183 18.41 11.05 3.99
N PRO A 184 19.39 11.18 4.92
CA PRO A 184 19.72 10.15 5.91
C PRO A 184 18.74 10.10 7.09
N GLN A 185 17.41 10.15 6.87
CA GLN A 185 16.46 10.21 7.99
C GLN A 185 16.51 8.95 8.86
N TRP A 186 16.66 7.76 8.25
CA TRP A 186 16.82 6.52 8.99
C TRP A 186 18.09 6.53 9.84
N GLU A 187 19.24 6.86 9.28
CA GLU A 187 20.52 6.88 9.98
C GLU A 187 20.51 7.91 11.13
N MET A 188 19.90 9.07 10.90
CA MET A 188 19.68 10.08 11.93
C MET A 188 18.74 9.60 13.03
N TYR A 189 17.66 8.89 12.69
CA TYR A 189 16.72 8.34 13.67
C TYR A 189 17.36 7.21 14.48
N GLU A 190 17.92 6.20 13.82
CA GLU A 190 18.51 5.00 14.42
C GLU A 190 19.61 5.36 15.41
N SER A 191 20.48 6.32 15.06
CA SER A 191 21.56 6.79 15.94
C SER A 191 21.13 7.79 17.01
N SER A 192 19.89 8.30 16.96
CA SER A 192 19.37 9.24 17.96
C SER A 192 18.97 8.55 19.27
N LYS A 193 18.73 9.35 20.31
CA LYS A 193 18.13 8.84 21.56
C LYS A 193 16.71 8.31 21.35
N HIS A 194 15.97 8.74 20.33
CA HIS A 194 14.65 8.17 20.03
C HIS A 194 14.78 6.75 19.47
N GLY A 195 15.62 6.56 18.45
CA GLY A 195 15.87 5.25 17.82
C GLY A 195 16.48 4.23 18.79
N GLU A 196 17.51 4.63 19.53
CA GLU A 196 18.14 3.73 20.52
C GLU A 196 17.15 3.32 21.62
N ARG A 197 16.29 4.24 22.07
CA ARG A 197 15.24 3.91 23.05
C ARG A 197 14.18 2.99 22.43
N TYR A 198 13.82 3.17 21.17
CA TYR A 198 12.92 2.26 20.46
C TYR A 198 13.51 0.84 20.40
N ALA A 199 14.78 0.70 19.99
CA ALA A 199 15.47 -0.59 19.96
C ALA A 199 15.54 -1.25 21.35
N MET A 200 15.85 -0.47 22.39
CA MET A 200 15.87 -0.96 23.77
C MET A 200 14.48 -1.38 24.27
N LYS A 201 13.42 -0.67 23.86
CA LYS A 201 12.04 -1.02 24.18
C LYS A 201 11.62 -2.34 23.51
N GLU A 202 11.93 -2.50 22.23
CA GLU A 202 11.68 -3.76 21.49
C GLU A 202 12.45 -4.94 22.07
N ALA A 203 13.68 -4.70 22.55
CA ALA A 203 14.48 -5.70 23.26
C ALA A 203 13.99 -6.01 24.69
N GLY A 204 12.89 -5.40 25.14
CA GLY A 204 12.33 -5.59 26.48
C GLY A 204 13.15 -4.98 27.62
N ARG A 205 14.09 -4.07 27.30
CA ARG A 205 14.95 -3.40 28.28
C ARG A 205 14.36 -2.10 28.82
N LEU A 206 13.25 -1.65 28.25
CA LEU A 206 12.45 -0.53 28.74
C LEU A 206 10.99 -0.96 28.96
N PRO A 207 10.24 -0.29 29.84
CA PRO A 207 8.79 -0.49 30.00
C PRO A 207 8.02 -0.32 28.68
N LYS A 208 6.86 -0.98 28.57
CA LYS A 208 6.00 -0.91 27.36
C LYS A 208 5.47 0.50 27.07
N ASP A 209 5.34 1.33 28.08
CA ASP A 209 4.92 2.73 28.02
C ASP A 209 6.10 3.71 27.94
N ALA A 210 7.34 3.21 27.87
CA ALA A 210 8.51 4.07 27.70
C ALA A 210 8.37 4.94 26.46
N ALA A 211 8.66 6.23 26.63
CA ALA A 211 8.72 7.20 25.55
C ALA A 211 9.84 6.82 24.57
N ALA A 212 9.44 6.33 23.40
CA ALA A 212 10.30 5.94 22.29
C ALA A 212 9.51 6.20 21.00
N PRO A 213 9.48 7.44 20.51
CA PRO A 213 8.69 7.80 19.34
C PRO A 213 9.29 7.15 18.08
N THR A 214 8.43 6.77 17.14
CA THR A 214 8.81 6.27 15.81
C THR A 214 8.57 7.33 14.73
N CYS A 215 9.01 7.06 13.51
CA CYS A 215 8.73 7.89 12.33
C CYS A 215 7.23 8.17 12.20
N GLN A 216 6.43 7.10 12.29
CA GLN A 216 4.98 7.12 12.16
C GLN A 216 4.32 7.91 13.27
N PHE A 217 4.78 7.75 14.53
CA PHE A 217 4.21 8.51 15.65
C PHE A 217 4.30 10.03 15.43
N CYS A 218 5.42 10.50 14.89
CA CYS A 218 5.65 11.93 14.64
C CYS A 218 5.05 12.44 13.33
N HIS A 219 5.16 11.67 12.23
CA HIS A 219 4.80 12.12 10.89
C HIS A 219 3.41 11.68 10.41
N LEU A 220 2.81 10.71 11.10
CA LEU A 220 1.48 10.16 10.86
C LEU A 220 0.69 10.13 12.18
N PRO A 221 0.48 11.29 12.82
CA PRO A 221 -0.12 11.36 14.15
C PRO A 221 -1.51 10.70 14.16
N ASN A 222 -1.81 9.97 15.23
CA ASN A 222 -3.04 9.19 15.40
C ASN A 222 -3.25 8.10 14.33
N GLY A 223 -2.21 7.69 13.60
CA GLY A 223 -2.31 6.66 12.57
C GLY A 223 -2.98 7.14 11.28
N THR A 224 -3.02 8.46 11.05
CA THR A 224 -3.48 9.01 9.76
C THR A 224 -2.57 8.58 8.61
N HIS A 225 -3.09 8.55 7.39
CA HIS A 225 -2.30 8.36 6.17
C HIS A 225 -1.93 9.69 5.50
N THR A 226 -2.29 10.83 6.09
CA THR A 226 -1.96 12.16 5.56
C THR A 226 -0.59 12.61 6.02
N ASN A 227 0.46 12.22 5.28
CA ASN A 227 1.82 12.68 5.59
C ASN A 227 1.97 14.19 5.26
N LYS A 228 2.04 15.01 6.31
CA LYS A 228 2.27 16.46 6.22
C LYS A 228 3.57 16.80 6.94
N VAL A 229 4.58 17.19 6.18
CA VAL A 229 5.80 17.80 6.75
C VAL A 229 5.82 19.29 6.43
N ALA A 230 5.96 20.11 7.48
CA ALA A 230 5.84 21.57 7.41
C ALA A 230 7.01 22.25 6.67
N TRP A 231 8.13 21.55 6.52
CA TRP A 231 9.34 22.03 5.89
C TRP A 231 9.70 21.01 4.81
N GLY A 232 9.95 21.46 3.58
CA GLY A 232 10.27 20.57 2.45
C GLY A 232 11.54 19.75 2.68
N PHE A 233 12.02 19.05 1.65
CA PHE A 233 13.19 18.17 1.70
C PHE A 233 14.37 18.68 2.56
N LEU A 234 14.73 19.96 2.41
CA LEU A 234 15.86 20.60 3.09
C LEU A 234 15.53 21.18 4.47
N ALA A 235 14.33 20.95 4.99
CA ALA A 235 13.80 21.60 6.18
C ALA A 235 13.86 23.15 6.16
N VAL A 236 13.99 23.75 4.99
CA VAL A 236 13.95 25.21 4.79
C VAL A 236 12.57 25.63 4.31
N ARG A 237 12.03 26.69 4.90
CA ARG A 237 10.82 27.36 4.40
C ARG A 237 11.29 28.42 3.42
N LEU A 238 11.35 28.06 2.15
CA LEU A 238 11.48 29.07 1.10
C LEU A 238 10.22 29.95 1.11
N PRO A 239 10.31 31.24 0.73
CA PRO A 239 9.13 32.03 0.43
C PRO A 239 8.25 31.22 -0.52
N LEU A 240 6.97 31.04 -0.18
CA LEU A 240 6.05 30.34 -1.08
C LEU A 240 6.06 31.07 -2.42
N PRO A 241 6.23 30.37 -3.55
CA PRO A 241 6.16 30.98 -4.86
C PRO A 241 4.84 31.74 -5.01
N LYS A 242 4.83 32.83 -5.80
CA LYS A 242 3.57 33.56 -6.09
C LYS A 242 2.61 32.73 -6.95
N ASP A 243 3.14 31.72 -7.62
CA ASP A 243 2.36 30.76 -8.39
C ASP A 243 1.57 29.86 -7.43
N LYS A 244 0.24 29.89 -7.55
CA LYS A 244 -0.68 29.15 -6.68
C LYS A 244 -0.45 27.64 -6.73
N GLN A 245 -0.02 27.10 -7.87
CA GLN A 245 0.24 25.66 -8.00
C GLN A 245 1.38 25.20 -7.08
N TRP A 246 2.34 26.08 -6.79
CA TRP A 246 3.51 25.78 -5.97
C TRP A 246 3.41 26.33 -4.54
N ALA A 247 2.35 27.07 -4.23
CA ALA A 247 2.16 27.75 -2.95
C ALA A 247 1.28 26.97 -1.95
N GLU A 248 0.57 25.93 -2.42
CA GLU A 248 -0.32 25.05 -1.63
C GLU A 248 0.38 23.75 -1.23
#